data_AF-A0A7J4G4D5-F1
#
_entry.id   AF-A0A7J4G4D5-F1
#
_cell.length_a   1.000
_cell.length_b   1.000
_cell.length_c   1.000
_cell.angle_alpha   90.00
_cell.angle_beta   90.00
_cell.angle_gamma   90.00
#
_symmetry.space_group_name_H-M   'P 1'
#
loop_
_entity.id
_entity.type
_entity.pdbx_description
1 polymer ?
#
loop_
_entity_poly.entity_id
_entity_poly.type
_entity_poly.pdbx_seq_one_letter_code
_entity_poly.pdbx_strand_id
1 'polypeptide(L)'
;MQTGTIGILNTMKIPHKIFGIALLVFTLMGLSILFSTKKLYQVSEEVTALAEVFIPLSKEIAEIDLQIAQQELHVERLEKHLIVTKLNDEELHKLAGEIIPEHLQTGSESLTEKQARLEAENVELKRIIVREEEDFDVRELNVDAAIKNAEDIVEKAVDRAVTIEEVKSLLKLLPQLQSINQQHSSLHAQKTLLIRALKQNRPILFELEKLIEEEEDKLTESMTVAWEGISSFTESAAKKAVEHERQALTVNIVLAAVSGVLALLLSSLVILRILQPLRRLMDCTRKIESGDLSGEIEIKTHDEISDLTRSFNKMVHELRKTEEIKGKFGQYVDPRVVSRLISDPGLNLADGEKKVVSVFFADFANFTGIS
;
A
#
# COMPACT_ATOMS: atom_id res chain seq x y z
N MET A 1 34.24 -6.53 -22.82
CA MET A 1 33.00 -6.49 -23.63
C MET A 1 32.09 -5.33 -23.21
N GLN A 2 32.54 -4.07 -23.29
CA GLN A 2 31.74 -2.92 -22.79
C GLN A 2 31.63 -1.73 -23.77
N THR A 3 31.96 -1.90 -25.05
CA THR A 3 31.97 -0.80 -26.04
C THR A 3 30.85 -0.87 -27.09
N GLY A 4 29.99 -1.90 -27.08
CA GLY A 4 28.99 -2.10 -28.13
C GLY A 4 27.81 -1.12 -28.12
N THR A 5 27.28 -0.78 -26.94
CA THR A 5 26.02 -0.02 -26.82
C THR A 5 26.17 1.47 -27.11
N ILE A 6 27.32 2.07 -26.80
CA ILE A 6 27.59 3.50 -27.03
C ILE A 6 27.81 3.79 -28.54
N GLY A 7 28.33 2.82 -29.30
CA GLY A 7 28.54 2.95 -30.74
C GLY A 7 27.24 3.02 -31.55
N ILE A 8 26.23 2.24 -31.16
CA ILE A 8 24.94 2.16 -31.86
C ILE A 8 24.16 3.48 -31.78
N LEU A 9 24.18 4.14 -30.62
CA LEU A 9 23.55 5.45 -30.43
C LEU A 9 24.19 6.56 -31.30
N ASN A 10 25.42 6.38 -31.76
CA ASN A 10 26.13 7.41 -32.50
C ASN A 10 25.76 7.45 -33.99
N THR A 11 25.23 6.36 -34.54
CA THR A 11 24.84 6.21 -35.96
C THR A 11 23.33 6.29 -36.20
N MET A 12 22.52 6.23 -35.14
CA MET A 12 21.06 6.37 -35.26
C MET A 12 20.64 7.80 -35.61
N LYS A 13 19.46 7.93 -36.21
CA LYS A 13 18.79 9.21 -36.46
C LYS A 13 18.30 9.87 -35.16
N ILE A 14 18.38 11.19 -35.06
CA ILE A 14 17.99 11.97 -33.85
C ILE A 14 16.58 11.63 -33.33
N PRO A 15 15.53 11.55 -34.17
CA PRO A 15 14.18 11.23 -33.69
C PRO A 15 14.12 9.87 -33.01
N HIS A 16 14.88 8.89 -33.51
CA HIS A 16 14.89 7.54 -32.93
C HIS A 16 15.68 7.50 -31.62
N LYS A 17 16.71 8.35 -31.44
CA LYS A 17 17.39 8.51 -30.15
C LYS A 17 16.45 9.09 -29.11
N ILE A 18 15.78 10.20 -29.44
CA ILE A 18 14.84 10.87 -28.51
C ILE A 18 13.68 9.94 -28.18
N PHE A 19 13.06 9.34 -29.19
CA PHE A 19 11.93 8.42 -28.99
C PHE A 19 12.35 7.16 -28.23
N GLY A 20 13.50 6.56 -28.55
CA GLY A 20 14.00 5.38 -27.85
C GLY A 20 14.30 5.65 -26.38
N ILE A 21 14.89 6.80 -26.06
CA ILE A 21 15.11 7.25 -24.69
C ILE A 21 13.78 7.46 -23.95
N ALA A 22 12.85 8.20 -24.56
CA ALA A 22 11.54 8.46 -23.97
C ALA A 22 10.76 7.16 -23.74
N LEU A 23 10.78 6.25 -24.71
CA LEU A 23 10.16 4.94 -24.62
C LEU A 23 10.77 4.10 -23.50
N LEU A 24 12.10 4.10 -23.35
CA LEU A 24 12.79 3.37 -22.29
C LEU A 24 12.44 3.91 -20.90
N VAL A 25 12.42 5.24 -20.72
CA VAL A 25 11.99 5.84 -19.45
C VAL A 25 10.53 5.53 -19.17
N PHE A 26 9.67 5.63 -20.18
CA PHE A 26 8.24 5.37 -20.03
C PHE A 26 7.95 3.90 -19.69
N THR A 27 8.63 2.94 -20.33
CA THR A 27 8.48 1.52 -20.01
C THR A 27 8.98 1.20 -18.61
N LEU A 28 10.10 1.79 -18.18
CA LEU A 28 10.65 1.62 -16.85
C LEU A 28 9.72 2.19 -15.78
N MET A 29 9.17 3.39 -16.00
CA MET A 29 8.14 3.97 -15.14
C MET A 29 6.87 3.11 -15.10
N GLY A 30 6.42 2.60 -16.25
CA GLY A 30 5.24 1.72 -16.31
C GLY A 30 5.43 0.42 -15.53
N LEU A 31 6.58 -0.24 -15.69
CA LEU A 31 6.94 -1.42 -14.90
C LEU A 31 7.04 -1.11 -13.41
N SER A 32 7.58 0.06 -13.07
CA SER A 32 7.69 0.53 -11.70
C SER A 32 6.33 0.69 -11.04
N ILE A 33 5.39 1.34 -11.74
CA ILE A 33 4.01 1.53 -11.29
C ILE A 33 3.32 0.17 -11.13
N LEU A 34 3.42 -0.72 -12.12
CA LEU A 34 2.81 -2.05 -12.04
C LEU A 34 3.31 -2.86 -10.83
N PHE A 35 4.62 -2.83 -10.58
CA PHE A 35 5.22 -3.51 -9.42
C PHE A 35 4.73 -2.91 -8.10
N SER A 36 4.72 -1.57 -8.02
CA SER A 36 4.25 -0.81 -6.86
C SER A 36 2.79 -1.13 -6.54
N THR A 37 1.92 -1.07 -7.56
CA THR A 37 0.50 -1.38 -7.44
C THR A 37 0.28 -2.81 -6.97
N LYS A 38 1.01 -3.80 -7.52
CA LYS A 38 0.92 -5.19 -7.07
C LYS A 38 1.29 -5.34 -5.60
N LYS A 39 2.35 -4.67 -5.13
CA LYS A 39 2.76 -4.69 -3.73
C LYS A 39 1.73 -4.03 -2.80
N LEU A 40 1.13 -2.93 -3.24
CA LEU A 40 0.11 -2.23 -2.47
C LEU A 40 -1.18 -3.05 -2.35
N TYR A 41 -1.56 -3.80 -3.39
CA TYR A 41 -2.66 -4.76 -3.30
C TYR A 41 -2.42 -5.87 -2.26
N GLN A 42 -1.20 -6.42 -2.17
CA GLN A 42 -0.86 -7.43 -1.16
C GLN A 42 -1.02 -6.88 0.27
N VAL A 43 -0.53 -5.67 0.52
CA VAL A 43 -0.69 -5.00 1.83
C VAL A 43 -2.17 -4.75 2.14
N SER A 44 -2.93 -4.29 1.14
CA SER A 44 -4.36 -4.05 1.29
C SER A 44 -5.13 -5.33 1.64
N GLU A 45 -4.76 -6.47 1.06
CA GLU A 45 -5.37 -7.77 1.33
C GLU A 45 -5.11 -8.23 2.78
N GLU A 46 -3.86 -8.10 3.26
CA GLU A 46 -3.48 -8.44 4.64
C GLU A 46 -4.20 -7.56 5.67
N VAL A 47 -4.34 -6.26 5.40
CA VAL A 47 -5.09 -5.33 6.27
C VAL A 47 -6.59 -5.66 6.26
N THR A 48 -7.13 -6.05 5.10
CA THR A 48 -8.54 -6.45 4.99
C THR A 48 -8.82 -7.72 5.79
N ALA A 49 -7.91 -8.70 5.77
CA ALA A 49 -8.04 -9.91 6.57
C ALA A 49 -8.08 -9.61 8.08
N LEU A 50 -7.29 -8.65 8.57
CA LEU A 50 -7.38 -8.18 9.96
C LEU A 50 -8.75 -7.60 10.30
N ALA A 51 -9.26 -6.72 9.43
CA ALA A 51 -10.51 -6.02 9.66
C ALA A 51 -11.76 -6.92 9.52
N GLU A 52 -11.78 -7.83 8.56
CA GLU A 52 -12.96 -8.65 8.23
C GLU A 52 -12.97 -10.01 8.91
N VAL A 53 -11.82 -10.54 9.33
CA VAL A 53 -11.71 -11.88 9.92
C VAL A 53 -11.28 -11.80 11.37
N PHE A 54 -10.06 -11.32 11.64
CA PHE A 54 -9.46 -11.47 12.96
C PHE A 54 -10.11 -10.59 14.04
N ILE A 55 -10.48 -9.35 13.72
CA ILE A 55 -11.18 -8.47 14.68
C ILE A 55 -12.59 -8.99 15.03
N PRO A 56 -13.46 -9.32 14.05
CA PRO A 56 -14.76 -9.93 14.34
C PRO A 56 -14.63 -11.25 15.10
N LEU A 57 -13.68 -12.11 14.72
CA LEU A 57 -13.45 -13.37 15.40
C LEU A 57 -13.06 -13.16 16.87
N SER A 58 -12.11 -12.25 17.14
CA SER A 58 -11.74 -11.89 18.51
C SER A 58 -12.93 -11.35 19.32
N LYS A 59 -13.86 -10.65 18.67
CA LYS A 59 -15.07 -10.15 19.33
C LYS A 59 -16.01 -11.29 19.69
N GLU A 60 -16.23 -12.27 18.82
CA GLU A 60 -17.09 -13.42 19.12
C GLU A 60 -16.51 -14.27 20.26
N ILE A 61 -15.19 -14.48 20.35
CA ILE A 61 -14.60 -15.18 21.50
C ILE A 61 -14.79 -14.40 22.81
N ALA A 62 -14.60 -13.08 22.79
CA ALA A 62 -14.87 -12.25 23.96
C ALA A 62 -16.34 -12.29 24.39
N GLU A 63 -17.26 -12.39 23.42
CA GLU A 63 -18.69 -12.56 23.70
C GLU A 63 -18.94 -13.94 24.34
N ILE A 64 -18.31 -15.01 23.86
CA ILE A 64 -18.41 -16.35 24.46
C ILE A 64 -17.96 -16.31 25.93
N ASP A 65 -16.78 -15.76 26.22
CA ASP A 65 -16.28 -15.60 27.60
C ASP A 65 -17.27 -14.82 28.48
N LEU A 66 -17.78 -13.70 27.96
CA LEU A 66 -18.70 -12.85 28.70
C LEU A 66 -20.00 -13.58 29.02
N GLN A 67 -20.56 -14.30 28.07
CA GLN A 67 -21.82 -15.03 28.25
C GLN A 67 -21.64 -16.22 29.20
N ILE A 68 -20.50 -16.94 29.14
CA ILE A 68 -20.17 -18.02 30.09
C ILE A 68 -20.05 -17.46 31.52
N ALA A 69 -19.31 -16.36 31.71
CA ALA A 69 -19.16 -15.74 33.02
C ALA A 69 -20.50 -15.22 33.58
N GLN A 70 -21.36 -14.69 32.71
CA GLN A 70 -22.72 -14.30 33.10
C GLN A 70 -23.58 -15.51 33.47
N GLN A 71 -23.46 -16.61 32.73
CA GLN A 71 -24.17 -17.86 33.01
C GLN A 71 -23.79 -18.43 34.38
N GLU A 72 -22.49 -18.41 34.72
CA GLU A 72 -21.98 -18.83 36.03
C GLU A 72 -22.55 -17.98 37.18
N LEU A 73 -22.56 -16.65 37.01
CA LEU A 73 -23.17 -15.73 37.98
C LEU A 73 -24.64 -16.04 38.24
N HIS A 74 -25.41 -16.39 37.20
CA HIS A 74 -26.81 -16.80 37.34
C HIS A 74 -26.94 -18.10 38.16
N VAL A 75 -26.04 -19.07 37.98
CA VAL A 75 -26.01 -20.31 38.77
C VAL A 75 -25.72 -20.02 40.25
N GLU A 76 -24.70 -19.21 40.56
CA GLU A 76 -24.37 -18.83 41.94
C GLU A 76 -25.56 -18.12 42.64
N ARG A 77 -26.22 -17.21 41.91
CA ARG A 77 -27.42 -16.51 42.41
C ARG A 77 -28.58 -17.47 42.64
N LEU A 78 -28.80 -18.40 41.72
CA LEU A 78 -29.83 -19.43 41.86
C LEU A 78 -29.59 -20.27 43.11
N GLU A 79 -28.35 -20.75 43.32
CA GLU A 79 -27.98 -21.51 44.49
C GLU A 79 -28.27 -20.73 45.78
N LYS A 80 -27.78 -19.49 45.85
CA LYS A 80 -28.00 -18.61 47.00
C LYS A 80 -29.49 -18.38 47.29
N HIS A 81 -30.28 -18.01 46.28
CA HIS A 81 -31.71 -17.75 46.47
C HIS A 81 -32.49 -19.02 46.84
N LEU A 82 -32.12 -20.18 46.27
CA LEU A 82 -32.72 -21.46 46.61
C LEU A 82 -32.43 -21.86 48.08
N ILE A 83 -31.21 -21.64 48.56
CA ILE A 83 -30.84 -21.88 49.97
C ILE A 83 -31.63 -20.96 50.89
N VAL A 84 -31.69 -19.66 50.60
CA VAL A 84 -32.44 -18.68 51.43
C VAL A 84 -33.92 -19.02 51.47
N THR A 85 -34.53 -19.37 50.33
CA THR A 85 -35.95 -19.75 50.26
C THR A 85 -36.24 -20.96 51.14
N LYS A 86 -35.35 -21.98 51.15
CA LYS A 86 -35.48 -23.16 52.02
C LYS A 86 -35.37 -22.81 53.50
N LEU A 87 -34.41 -21.97 53.88
CA LEU A 87 -34.24 -21.53 55.28
C LEU A 87 -35.49 -20.78 55.78
N ASN A 88 -36.04 -19.91 54.95
CA ASN A 88 -37.28 -19.20 55.24
C ASN A 88 -38.48 -20.15 55.34
N ASP A 89 -38.60 -21.14 54.46
CA ASP A 89 -39.67 -22.15 54.52
C ASP A 89 -39.56 -23.02 55.79
N GLU A 90 -38.35 -23.39 56.22
CA GLU A 90 -38.11 -24.08 57.51
C GLU A 90 -38.47 -23.20 58.72
N GLU A 91 -38.12 -21.91 58.68
CA GLU A 91 -38.45 -20.96 59.75
C GLU A 91 -39.96 -20.72 59.85
N LEU A 92 -40.65 -20.56 58.72
CA LEU A 92 -42.11 -20.47 58.66
C LEU A 92 -42.77 -21.73 59.23
N HIS A 93 -42.25 -22.92 58.92
CA HIS A 93 -42.75 -24.17 59.51
C HIS A 93 -42.53 -24.23 61.03
N LYS A 94 -41.40 -23.73 61.54
CA LYS A 94 -41.13 -23.65 62.99
C LYS A 94 -42.07 -22.66 63.69
N LEU A 95 -42.39 -21.53 63.04
CA LEU A 95 -43.32 -20.53 63.56
C LEU A 95 -44.78 -21.01 63.52
N ALA A 96 -45.12 -21.96 62.65
CA ALA A 96 -46.47 -22.54 62.53
C ALA A 96 -46.72 -23.70 63.51
N GLY A 97 -45.68 -24.44 63.92
CA GLY A 97 -45.76 -25.38 65.05
C GLY A 97 -45.62 -24.62 66.37
N GLU A 98 -46.34 -24.99 67.42
CA GLU A 98 -46.41 -24.30 68.73
C GLU A 98 -45.10 -24.25 69.55
N ILE A 99 -43.91 -24.21 68.93
CA ILE A 99 -42.63 -24.01 69.59
C ILE A 99 -42.21 -22.55 69.39
N ILE A 100 -42.71 -21.66 70.26
CA ILE A 100 -42.34 -20.25 70.27
C ILE A 100 -40.94 -20.12 70.88
N PRO A 101 -39.91 -19.72 70.13
CA PRO A 101 -38.57 -19.57 70.68
C PRO A 101 -38.54 -18.39 71.67
N GLU A 102 -37.96 -18.60 72.84
CA GLU A 102 -37.95 -17.62 73.96
C GLU A 102 -37.33 -16.26 73.58
N HIS A 103 -36.45 -16.23 72.57
CA HIS A 103 -35.81 -15.02 72.03
C HIS A 103 -36.70 -14.20 71.07
N LEU A 104 -37.84 -14.74 70.62
CA LEU A 104 -38.83 -14.02 69.80
C LEU A 104 -39.84 -13.25 70.66
N GLN A 105 -39.79 -13.43 71.98
CA GLN A 105 -40.61 -12.67 72.93
C GLN A 105 -39.98 -11.33 73.35
N THR A 106 -38.71 -11.08 72.99
CA THR A 106 -37.92 -9.93 73.45
C THR A 106 -37.69 -8.84 72.40
N GLY A 107 -38.27 -8.97 71.20
CA GLY A 107 -38.15 -8.00 70.09
C GLY A 107 -39.41 -7.12 69.91
N SER A 108 -39.26 -5.97 69.26
CA SER A 108 -40.37 -5.05 68.95
C SER A 108 -41.29 -5.52 67.80
N GLU A 109 -40.92 -6.60 67.12
CA GLU A 109 -41.65 -7.17 65.98
C GLU A 109 -42.57 -8.30 66.45
N SER A 110 -43.85 -8.23 66.09
CA SER A 110 -44.81 -9.28 66.40
C SER A 110 -44.57 -10.54 65.55
N LEU A 111 -44.93 -11.71 66.08
CA LEU A 111 -44.80 -12.99 65.38
C LEU A 111 -45.51 -12.99 64.00
N THR A 112 -46.66 -12.31 63.93
CA THR A 112 -47.45 -12.14 62.70
C THR A 112 -46.76 -11.25 61.68
N GLU A 113 -46.10 -10.17 62.11
CA GLU A 113 -45.31 -9.31 61.22
C GLU A 113 -44.12 -10.07 60.64
N LYS A 114 -43.43 -10.88 61.47
CA LYS A 114 -42.31 -11.70 61.01
C LYS A 114 -42.74 -12.76 59.99
N GLN A 115 -43.87 -13.44 60.23
CA GLN A 115 -44.44 -14.41 59.28
C GLN A 115 -44.80 -13.74 57.95
N ALA A 116 -45.51 -12.61 57.99
CA ALA A 116 -45.89 -11.88 56.78
C ALA A 116 -44.66 -11.39 55.99
N ARG A 117 -43.60 -10.96 56.68
CA ARG A 117 -42.33 -10.56 56.04
C ARG A 117 -41.66 -11.73 55.31
N LEU A 118 -41.49 -12.86 56.00
CA LEU A 118 -40.86 -14.06 55.43
C LEU A 118 -41.66 -14.63 54.25
N GLU A 119 -43.00 -14.62 54.33
CA GLU A 119 -43.87 -15.03 53.22
C GLU A 119 -43.71 -14.09 52.01
N ALA A 120 -43.71 -12.77 52.23
CA ALA A 120 -43.52 -11.80 51.16
C ALA A 120 -42.13 -11.93 50.51
N GLU A 121 -41.09 -12.14 51.33
CA GLU A 121 -39.72 -12.37 50.88
C GLU A 121 -39.61 -13.65 50.04
N ASN A 122 -40.22 -14.75 50.48
CA ASN A 122 -40.22 -16.01 49.71
C ASN A 122 -40.99 -15.92 48.40
N VAL A 123 -42.09 -15.16 48.35
CA VAL A 123 -42.80 -14.89 47.08
C VAL A 123 -41.89 -14.14 46.11
N GLU A 124 -41.14 -13.15 46.60
CA GLU A 124 -40.21 -12.40 45.76
C GLU A 124 -39.03 -13.25 45.29
N LEU A 125 -38.40 -14.01 46.19
CA LEU A 125 -37.29 -14.91 45.86
C LEU A 125 -37.71 -15.95 44.82
N LYS A 126 -38.91 -16.52 44.91
CA LYS A 126 -39.43 -17.45 43.90
C LYS A 126 -39.57 -16.80 42.52
N ARG A 127 -39.97 -15.53 42.45
CA ARG A 127 -40.01 -14.77 41.18
C ARG A 127 -38.60 -14.53 40.62
N ILE A 128 -37.65 -14.17 41.49
CA ILE A 128 -36.25 -13.95 41.09
C ILE A 128 -35.63 -15.26 40.57
N ILE A 129 -35.84 -16.38 41.27
CA ILE A 129 -35.33 -17.70 40.85
C ILE A 129 -35.80 -18.07 39.45
N VAL A 130 -37.09 -17.88 39.13
CA VAL A 130 -37.61 -18.17 37.78
C VAL A 130 -36.90 -17.30 36.73
N ARG A 131 -36.71 -16.02 37.01
CA ARG A 131 -36.00 -15.12 36.08
C ARG A 131 -34.53 -15.52 35.90
N GLU A 132 -33.83 -15.85 36.98
CA GLU A 132 -32.43 -16.26 36.91
C GLU A 132 -32.26 -17.60 36.16
N GLU A 133 -33.25 -18.51 36.24
CA GLU A 133 -33.30 -19.76 35.46
C GLU A 133 -33.55 -19.47 33.96
N GLU A 134 -34.48 -18.57 33.64
CA GLU A 134 -34.71 -18.11 32.25
C GLU A 134 -33.47 -17.43 31.67
N ASP A 135 -32.81 -16.55 32.43
CA ASP A 135 -31.61 -15.85 32.00
C ASP A 135 -30.45 -16.85 31.79
N PHE A 136 -30.30 -17.85 32.67
CA PHE A 136 -29.32 -18.94 32.53
C PHE A 136 -29.48 -19.70 31.20
N ASP A 137 -30.71 -20.05 30.82
CA ASP A 137 -31.00 -20.74 29.55
C ASP A 137 -30.77 -19.82 28.33
N VAL A 138 -31.06 -18.52 28.46
CA VAL A 138 -30.79 -17.54 27.40
C VAL A 138 -29.28 -17.39 27.15
N ARG A 139 -28.44 -17.46 28.19
CA ARG A 139 -26.97 -17.41 28.02
C ARG A 139 -26.45 -18.58 27.22
N GLU A 140 -27.01 -19.78 27.39
CA GLU A 140 -26.66 -20.95 26.58
C GLU A 140 -26.83 -20.67 25.09
N LEU A 141 -28.01 -20.16 24.71
CA LEU A 141 -28.33 -19.84 23.32
C LEU A 141 -27.43 -18.74 22.75
N ASN A 142 -27.00 -17.79 23.59
CA ASN A 142 -26.09 -16.73 23.16
C ASN A 142 -24.67 -17.27 22.93
N VAL A 143 -24.19 -18.19 23.77
CA VAL A 143 -22.90 -18.87 23.56
C VAL A 143 -22.93 -19.68 22.27
N ASP A 144 -23.98 -20.50 22.06
CA ASP A 144 -24.18 -21.27 20.82
C ASP A 144 -24.15 -20.37 19.57
N ALA A 145 -24.84 -19.23 19.64
CA ALA A 145 -24.87 -18.27 18.54
C ALA A 145 -23.49 -17.63 18.29
N ALA A 146 -22.76 -17.25 19.33
CA ALA A 146 -21.44 -16.65 19.20
C ALA A 146 -20.40 -17.64 18.66
N ILE A 147 -20.42 -18.90 19.11
CA ILE A 147 -19.57 -19.97 18.56
C ILE A 147 -19.88 -20.17 17.08
N LYS A 148 -21.16 -20.28 16.72
CA LYS A 148 -21.55 -20.46 15.32
C LYS A 148 -21.12 -19.28 14.44
N ASN A 149 -21.25 -18.05 14.93
CA ASN A 149 -20.77 -16.88 14.21
C ASN A 149 -19.25 -16.93 14.02
N ALA A 150 -18.50 -17.35 15.05
CA ALA A 150 -17.06 -17.52 14.97
C ALA A 150 -16.67 -18.59 13.92
N GLU A 151 -17.37 -19.73 13.90
CA GLU A 151 -17.20 -20.79 12.90
C GLU A 151 -17.49 -20.26 11.48
N ASP A 152 -18.63 -19.59 11.28
CA ASP A 152 -19.02 -18.97 10.00
C ASP A 152 -17.98 -17.96 9.50
N ILE A 153 -17.36 -17.18 10.39
CA ILE A 153 -16.29 -16.22 10.04
C ILE A 153 -15.07 -16.98 9.54
N VAL A 154 -14.65 -18.04 10.25
CA VAL A 154 -13.49 -18.86 9.86
C VAL A 154 -13.74 -19.57 8.54
N GLU A 155 -14.92 -20.17 8.33
CA GLU A 155 -15.27 -20.84 7.07
C GLU A 155 -15.24 -19.88 5.88
N LYS A 156 -15.88 -18.71 6.01
CA LYS A 156 -15.85 -17.68 4.95
C LYS A 156 -14.44 -17.16 4.68
N ALA A 157 -13.60 -17.08 5.71
CA ALA A 157 -12.20 -16.67 5.56
C ALA A 157 -11.39 -17.74 4.82
N VAL A 158 -11.63 -19.03 5.10
CA VAL A 158 -11.01 -20.15 4.38
C VAL A 158 -11.38 -20.14 2.90
N ASP A 159 -12.65 -19.90 2.56
CA ASP A 159 -13.11 -19.84 1.16
C ASP A 159 -12.48 -18.68 0.36
N ARG A 160 -12.08 -17.61 1.04
CA ARG A 160 -11.44 -16.43 0.44
C ARG A 160 -9.91 -16.51 0.43
N ALA A 161 -9.32 -17.39 1.23
CA ALA A 161 -7.88 -17.48 1.37
C ALA A 161 -7.22 -17.94 0.07
N VAL A 162 -6.21 -17.18 -0.36
CA VAL A 162 -5.52 -17.44 -1.64
C VAL A 162 -4.37 -18.42 -1.45
N THR A 163 -3.77 -18.47 -0.25
CA THR A 163 -2.61 -19.32 0.02
C THR A 163 -2.96 -20.57 0.84
N ILE A 164 -2.29 -21.68 0.54
CA ILE A 164 -2.44 -22.94 1.28
C ILE A 164 -2.06 -22.76 2.76
N GLU A 165 -1.09 -21.89 3.05
CA GLU A 165 -0.63 -21.64 4.42
C GLU A 165 -1.69 -20.88 5.25
N GLU A 166 -2.39 -19.92 4.65
CA GLU A 166 -3.51 -19.22 5.29
C GLU A 166 -4.68 -20.17 5.54
N VAL A 167 -5.07 -20.97 4.55
CA VAL A 167 -6.12 -21.99 4.70
C VAL A 167 -5.79 -22.94 5.84
N LYS A 168 -4.57 -23.49 5.86
CA LYS A 168 -4.13 -24.41 6.92
C LYS A 168 -4.13 -23.76 8.29
N SER A 169 -3.76 -22.49 8.37
CA SER A 169 -3.74 -21.71 9.60
C SER A 169 -5.15 -21.47 10.15
N LEU A 170 -6.07 -21.02 9.30
CA LEU A 170 -7.47 -20.77 9.67
C LEU A 170 -8.20 -22.06 10.07
N LEU A 171 -7.98 -23.15 9.34
CA LEU A 171 -8.60 -24.46 9.64
C LEU A 171 -8.19 -25.04 11.00
N LYS A 172 -7.11 -24.56 11.62
CA LYS A 172 -6.74 -24.96 13.00
C LYS A 172 -7.67 -24.38 14.06
N LEU A 173 -8.39 -23.29 13.74
CA LEU A 173 -9.29 -22.63 14.68
C LEU A 173 -10.62 -23.38 14.82
N LEU A 174 -11.10 -24.01 13.75
CA LEU A 174 -12.35 -24.80 13.78
C LEU A 174 -12.38 -25.89 14.87
N PRO A 175 -11.39 -26.80 14.99
CA PRO A 175 -11.42 -27.81 16.04
C PRO A 175 -11.32 -27.20 17.46
N GLN A 176 -10.76 -26.00 17.60
CA GLN A 176 -10.72 -25.29 18.89
C GLN A 176 -12.12 -24.77 19.26
N LEU A 177 -12.82 -24.13 18.32
CA LEU A 177 -14.20 -23.67 18.50
C LEU A 177 -15.16 -24.84 18.80
N GLN A 178 -15.00 -25.95 18.08
CA GLN A 178 -15.77 -27.16 18.34
C GLN A 178 -15.49 -27.75 19.72
N SER A 179 -14.23 -27.71 20.17
CA SER A 179 -13.88 -28.14 21.52
C SER A 179 -14.55 -27.27 22.58
N ILE A 180 -14.56 -25.94 22.41
CA ILE A 180 -15.27 -25.01 23.31
C ILE A 180 -16.75 -25.37 23.38
N ASN A 181 -17.40 -25.54 22.22
CA ASN A 181 -18.82 -25.90 22.14
C ASN A 181 -19.11 -27.21 22.91
N GLN A 182 -18.27 -28.22 22.69
CA GLN A 182 -18.44 -29.50 23.36
C GLN A 182 -18.28 -29.41 24.89
N GLN A 183 -17.25 -28.69 25.37
CA GLN A 183 -17.03 -28.52 26.81
C GLN A 183 -18.14 -27.66 27.44
N HIS A 184 -18.56 -26.59 26.77
CA HIS A 184 -19.61 -25.70 27.25
C HIS A 184 -20.97 -26.39 27.33
N SER A 185 -21.36 -27.14 26.29
CA SER A 185 -22.62 -27.92 26.31
C SER A 185 -22.61 -29.00 27.40
N SER A 186 -21.47 -29.66 27.63
CA SER A 186 -21.28 -30.61 28.73
C SER A 186 -21.47 -29.92 30.09
N LEU A 187 -20.82 -28.77 30.28
CA LEU A 187 -20.91 -27.98 31.49
C LEU A 187 -22.35 -27.49 31.76
N HIS A 188 -23.05 -26.99 30.73
CA HIS A 188 -24.44 -26.57 30.83
C HIS A 188 -25.36 -27.71 31.28
N ALA A 189 -25.18 -28.91 30.71
CA ALA A 189 -25.94 -30.08 31.11
C ALA A 189 -25.73 -30.41 32.60
N GLN A 190 -24.49 -30.29 33.11
CA GLN A 190 -24.19 -30.51 34.52
C GLN A 190 -24.77 -29.42 35.43
N LYS A 191 -24.64 -28.13 35.06
CA LYS A 191 -25.25 -27.00 35.78
C LYS A 191 -26.78 -27.11 35.84
N THR A 192 -27.41 -27.56 34.76
CA THR A 192 -28.86 -27.84 34.74
C THR A 192 -29.25 -28.95 35.73
N LEU A 193 -28.44 -30.00 35.84
CA LEU A 193 -28.65 -31.06 36.83
C LEU A 193 -28.46 -30.56 38.26
N LEU A 194 -27.48 -29.68 38.51
CA LEU A 194 -27.26 -29.03 39.80
C LEU A 194 -28.49 -28.19 40.21
N ILE A 195 -28.97 -27.30 39.33
CA ILE A 195 -30.17 -26.47 39.58
C ILE A 195 -31.37 -27.36 39.94
N ARG A 196 -31.57 -28.47 39.21
CA ARG A 196 -32.64 -29.44 39.50
C ARG A 196 -32.44 -30.14 40.84
N ALA A 197 -31.21 -30.54 41.18
CA ALA A 197 -30.87 -31.18 42.45
C ALA A 197 -31.08 -30.24 43.64
N LEU A 198 -30.69 -28.97 43.50
CA LEU A 198 -30.92 -27.91 44.49
C LEU A 198 -32.42 -27.72 44.74
N LYS A 199 -33.24 -27.62 43.69
CA LYS A 199 -34.71 -27.53 43.81
C LYS A 199 -35.34 -28.74 44.50
N GLN A 200 -34.79 -29.94 44.29
CA GLN A 200 -35.30 -31.20 44.86
C GLN A 200 -34.67 -31.60 46.20
N ASN A 201 -33.76 -30.79 46.75
CA ASN A 201 -33.02 -31.07 47.99
C ASN A 201 -32.33 -32.45 48.01
N ARG A 202 -31.68 -32.80 46.90
CA ARG A 202 -30.98 -34.10 46.77
C ARG A 202 -29.62 -34.05 47.47
N PRO A 203 -29.13 -35.18 48.02
CA PRO A 203 -27.82 -35.24 48.69
C PRO A 203 -26.60 -35.26 47.75
N ILE A 204 -26.80 -35.29 46.42
CA ILE A 204 -25.73 -35.43 45.41
C ILE A 204 -25.02 -34.12 45.04
N LEU A 205 -25.21 -33.05 45.82
CA LEU A 205 -24.74 -31.71 45.48
C LEU A 205 -23.21 -31.65 45.41
N PHE A 206 -22.54 -32.26 46.38
CA PHE A 206 -21.08 -32.25 46.46
C PHE A 206 -20.42 -32.96 45.26
N GLU A 207 -20.94 -34.11 44.85
CA GLU A 207 -20.42 -34.81 43.66
C GLU A 207 -20.68 -34.05 42.36
N LEU A 208 -21.81 -33.36 42.25
CA LEU A 208 -22.14 -32.52 41.09
C LEU A 208 -21.27 -31.27 41.01
N GLU A 209 -21.05 -30.58 42.14
CA GLU A 209 -20.15 -29.43 42.23
C GLU A 209 -18.74 -29.79 41.78
N LYS A 210 -18.22 -30.93 42.25
CA LYS A 210 -16.91 -31.42 41.82
C LYS A 210 -16.83 -31.72 40.32
N LEU A 211 -17.86 -32.35 39.75
CA LEU A 211 -17.89 -32.63 38.30
C LEU A 211 -17.96 -31.33 37.48
N ILE A 212 -18.71 -30.32 37.96
CA ILE A 212 -18.79 -29.00 37.35
C ILE A 212 -17.43 -28.32 37.39
N GLU A 213 -16.72 -28.34 38.52
CA GLU A 213 -15.37 -27.80 38.66
C GLU A 213 -14.41 -28.45 37.63
N GLU A 214 -14.46 -29.77 37.47
CA GLU A 214 -13.66 -30.50 36.47
C GLU A 214 -14.00 -30.12 35.02
N GLU A 215 -15.24 -29.79 34.70
CA GLU A 215 -15.63 -29.32 33.35
C GLU A 215 -15.32 -27.84 33.13
N GLU A 216 -15.41 -27.00 34.17
CA GLU A 216 -15.01 -25.59 34.12
C GLU A 216 -13.51 -25.45 33.83
N ASP A 217 -12.69 -26.29 34.45
CA ASP A 217 -11.26 -26.37 34.17
C ASP A 217 -10.99 -26.72 32.70
N LYS A 218 -11.68 -27.72 32.15
CA LYS A 218 -11.54 -28.11 30.73
C LYS A 218 -11.99 -27.01 29.78
N LEU A 219 -13.12 -26.37 30.08
CA LEU A 219 -13.63 -25.25 29.26
C LEU A 219 -12.64 -24.08 29.29
N THR A 220 -12.09 -23.77 30.46
CA THR A 220 -11.06 -22.73 30.62
C THR A 220 -9.80 -23.04 29.81
N GLU A 221 -9.35 -24.31 29.81
CA GLU A 221 -8.23 -24.75 28.97
C GLU A 221 -8.54 -24.57 27.48
N SER A 222 -9.70 -25.03 27.01
CA SER A 222 -10.13 -24.87 25.62
C SER A 222 -10.24 -23.40 25.20
N MET A 223 -10.81 -22.54 26.05
CA MET A 223 -10.90 -21.09 25.82
C MET A 223 -9.51 -20.45 25.73
N THR A 224 -8.59 -20.83 26.63
CA THR A 224 -7.21 -20.34 26.63
C THR A 224 -6.50 -20.69 25.33
N VAL A 225 -6.62 -21.94 24.88
CA VAL A 225 -6.02 -22.42 23.63
C VAL A 225 -6.59 -21.68 22.41
N ALA A 226 -7.89 -21.41 22.37
CA ALA A 226 -8.51 -20.64 21.29
C ALA A 226 -8.04 -19.16 21.29
N TRP A 227 -7.98 -18.53 22.47
CA TRP A 227 -7.47 -17.17 22.62
C TRP A 227 -6.02 -17.03 22.19
N GLU A 228 -5.16 -17.95 22.62
CA GLU A 228 -3.75 -17.95 22.23
C GLU A 228 -3.60 -18.15 20.71
N GLY A 229 -4.40 -19.05 20.13
CA GLY A 229 -4.50 -19.23 18.68
C GLY A 229 -4.85 -17.93 17.95
N ILE A 230 -5.98 -17.32 18.31
CA ILE A 230 -6.49 -16.12 17.64
C ILE A 230 -5.58 -14.91 17.87
N SER A 231 -5.07 -14.72 19.08
CA SER A 231 -4.15 -13.63 19.40
C SER A 231 -2.83 -13.76 18.63
N SER A 232 -2.23 -14.96 18.61
CA SER A 232 -0.99 -15.19 17.85
C SER A 232 -1.18 -15.01 16.35
N PHE A 233 -2.33 -15.41 15.79
CA PHE A 233 -2.66 -15.15 14.39
C PHE A 233 -2.88 -13.66 14.11
N THR A 234 -3.63 -12.97 14.97
CA THR A 234 -3.88 -11.52 14.84
C THR A 234 -2.57 -10.74 14.90
N GLU A 235 -1.69 -11.07 15.85
CA GLU A 235 -0.38 -10.44 15.98
C GLU A 235 0.52 -10.72 14.76
N SER A 236 0.55 -11.97 14.29
CA SER A 236 1.33 -12.37 13.11
C SER A 236 0.84 -11.67 11.84
N ALA A 237 -0.48 -11.61 11.62
CA ALA A 237 -1.09 -10.91 10.51
C ALA A 237 -0.81 -9.40 10.58
N ALA A 238 -0.93 -8.78 11.75
CA ALA A 238 -0.60 -7.36 11.95
C ALA A 238 0.87 -7.06 11.68
N LYS A 239 1.79 -7.89 12.18
CA LYS A 239 3.23 -7.75 11.92
C LYS A 239 3.56 -7.90 10.44
N LYS A 240 2.98 -8.88 9.75
CA LYS A 240 3.17 -9.07 8.30
C LYS A 240 2.69 -7.87 7.51
N ALA A 241 1.48 -7.37 7.80
CA ALA A 241 0.92 -6.20 7.15
C ALA A 241 1.84 -4.97 7.28
N VAL A 242 2.32 -4.69 8.51
CA VAL A 242 3.24 -3.56 8.77
C VAL A 242 4.58 -3.73 8.06
N GLU A 243 5.16 -4.94 8.08
CA GLU A 243 6.43 -5.20 7.42
C GLU A 243 6.32 -5.08 5.91
N HIS A 244 5.28 -5.66 5.31
CA HIS A 244 5.02 -5.54 3.87
C HIS A 244 4.68 -4.11 3.46
N GLU A 245 4.00 -3.33 4.29
CA GLU A 245 3.79 -1.89 4.07
C GLU A 245 5.13 -1.13 4.01
N ARG A 246 5.99 -1.32 5.02
CA ARG A 246 7.33 -0.69 5.05
C ARG A 246 8.19 -1.10 3.86
N GLN A 247 8.18 -2.38 3.50
CA GLN A 247 8.91 -2.88 2.34
C GLN A 247 8.36 -2.29 1.04
N ALA A 248 7.03 -2.22 0.87
CA ALA A 248 6.40 -1.61 -0.30
C ALA A 248 6.78 -0.12 -0.43
N LEU A 249 6.72 0.64 0.65
CA LEU A 249 7.14 2.05 0.68
C LEU A 249 8.62 2.21 0.33
N THR A 250 9.49 1.40 0.94
CA THR A 250 10.95 1.46 0.68
C THR A 250 11.25 1.13 -0.78
N VAL A 251 10.66 0.06 -1.32
CA VAL A 251 10.85 -0.30 -2.72
C VAL A 251 10.33 0.81 -3.64
N ASN A 252 9.17 1.41 -3.35
CA ASN A 252 8.63 2.51 -4.13
C ASN A 252 9.58 3.73 -4.16
N ILE A 253 10.13 4.11 -3.00
CA ILE A 253 11.09 5.22 -2.91
C ILE A 253 12.36 4.92 -3.71
N VAL A 254 12.92 3.71 -3.57
CA VAL A 254 14.12 3.29 -4.32
C VAL A 254 13.84 3.30 -5.83
N LEU A 255 12.70 2.76 -6.25
CA LEU A 255 12.30 2.67 -7.65
C LEU A 255 12.06 4.05 -8.26
N ALA A 256 11.45 4.96 -7.51
CA ALA A 256 11.29 6.37 -7.89
C ALA A 256 12.63 7.09 -8.00
N ALA A 257 13.54 6.89 -7.03
CA ALA A 257 14.88 7.48 -7.04
C ALA A 257 15.71 7.00 -8.25
N VAL A 258 15.74 5.68 -8.50
CA VAL A 258 16.43 5.09 -9.65
C VAL A 258 15.86 5.62 -10.96
N SER A 259 14.53 5.69 -11.09
CA SER A 259 13.86 6.26 -12.27
C SER A 259 14.23 7.73 -12.47
N GLY A 260 14.25 8.53 -11.40
CA GLY A 260 14.64 9.93 -11.43
C GLY A 260 16.09 10.13 -11.87
N VAL A 261 17.03 9.35 -11.32
CA VAL A 261 18.45 9.38 -11.72
C VAL A 261 18.62 9.00 -13.19
N LEU A 262 17.94 7.94 -13.65
CA LEU A 262 17.97 7.54 -15.06
C LEU A 262 17.42 8.63 -15.98
N ALA A 263 16.31 9.27 -15.60
CA ALA A 263 15.74 10.38 -16.37
C ALA A 263 16.72 11.57 -16.48
N LEU A 264 17.40 11.92 -15.38
CA LEU A 264 18.44 12.97 -15.38
C LEU A 264 19.63 12.60 -16.27
N LEU A 265 20.14 11.37 -16.18
CA LEU A 265 21.25 10.90 -17.02
C LEU A 265 20.88 10.94 -18.51
N LEU A 266 19.70 10.46 -18.86
CA LEU A 266 19.23 10.42 -20.24
C LEU A 266 18.95 11.83 -20.80
N SER A 267 18.39 12.73 -19.98
CA SER A 267 18.25 14.15 -20.33
C SER A 267 19.61 14.81 -20.59
N SER A 268 20.60 14.53 -19.74
CA SER A 268 21.97 15.05 -19.90
C SER A 268 22.60 14.60 -21.22
N LEU A 269 22.33 13.36 -21.65
CA LEU A 269 22.82 12.81 -22.92
C LEU A 269 22.25 13.58 -24.12
N VAL A 270 20.95 13.90 -24.09
CA VAL A 270 20.29 14.71 -25.14
C VAL A 270 20.91 16.11 -25.22
N ILE A 271 21.16 16.75 -24.08
CA ILE A 271 21.79 18.08 -24.02
C ILE A 271 23.18 18.07 -24.65
N LEU A 272 24.02 17.08 -24.30
CA LEU A 272 25.40 17.01 -24.79
C LEU A 272 25.49 16.58 -26.26
N ARG A 273 24.63 15.67 -26.71
CA ARG A 273 24.75 15.07 -28.06
C ARG A 273 23.98 15.80 -29.15
N ILE A 274 22.91 16.52 -28.81
CA ILE A 274 22.04 17.20 -29.79
C ILE A 274 22.13 18.71 -29.61
N LEU A 275 21.92 19.21 -28.39
CA LEU A 275 21.80 20.65 -28.15
C LEU A 275 23.15 21.38 -28.28
N GLN A 276 24.26 20.79 -27.84
CA GLN A 276 25.59 21.41 -27.96
C GLN A 276 26.04 21.62 -29.43
N PRO A 277 25.99 20.62 -30.34
CA PRO A 277 26.31 20.84 -31.75
C PRO A 277 25.41 21.88 -32.44
N LEU A 278 24.11 21.87 -32.13
CA LEU A 278 23.18 22.88 -32.65
C LEU A 278 23.54 24.30 -32.18
N ARG A 279 23.91 24.46 -30.91
CA ARG A 279 24.41 25.75 -30.40
C ARG A 279 25.66 26.20 -31.13
N ARG A 280 26.62 25.31 -31.40
CA ARG A 280 27.84 25.64 -32.18
C ARG A 280 27.52 26.07 -33.60
N LEU A 281 26.60 25.39 -34.29
CA LEU A 281 26.12 25.79 -35.61
C LEU A 281 25.50 27.19 -35.58
N MET A 282 24.64 27.46 -34.59
CA MET A 282 24.02 28.76 -34.40
C MET A 282 25.05 29.86 -34.11
N ASP A 283 26.05 29.58 -33.27
CA ASP A 283 27.11 30.53 -32.93
C ASP A 283 28.00 30.85 -34.15
N CYS A 284 28.38 29.84 -34.94
CA CYS A 284 29.13 30.05 -36.19
C CYS A 284 28.29 30.77 -37.25
N THR A 285 26.99 30.51 -37.34
CA THR A 285 26.09 31.23 -38.25
C THR A 285 26.08 32.73 -37.94
N ARG A 286 25.97 33.10 -36.65
CA ARG A 286 26.05 34.51 -36.22
C ARG A 286 27.38 35.18 -36.58
N LYS A 287 28.50 34.44 -36.54
CA LYS A 287 29.81 34.96 -36.97
C LYS A 287 29.84 35.24 -38.47
N ILE A 288 29.30 34.33 -39.27
CA ILE A 288 29.19 34.51 -40.73
C ILE A 288 28.32 35.71 -41.08
N GLU A 289 27.20 35.92 -40.37
CA GLU A 289 26.34 37.11 -40.53
C GLU A 289 27.10 38.41 -40.28
N SER A 290 28.08 38.41 -39.36
CA SER A 290 28.96 39.54 -39.09
C SER A 290 30.14 39.69 -40.07
N GLY A 291 30.24 38.82 -41.09
CA GLY A 291 31.30 38.82 -42.11
C GLY A 291 32.52 37.97 -41.75
N ASP A 292 32.55 37.30 -40.60
CA ASP A 292 33.62 36.38 -40.21
C ASP A 292 33.41 35.00 -40.86
N LEU A 293 34.10 34.79 -41.99
CA LEU A 293 34.10 33.53 -42.75
C LEU A 293 35.24 32.57 -42.37
N SER A 294 35.94 32.80 -41.25
CA SER A 294 37.11 32.00 -40.85
C SER A 294 36.75 30.66 -40.20
N GLY A 295 35.54 30.53 -39.65
CA GLY A 295 35.13 29.35 -38.90
C GLY A 295 34.83 28.13 -39.77
N GLU A 296 35.24 26.95 -39.30
CA GLU A 296 34.77 25.64 -39.78
C GLU A 296 34.34 24.79 -38.58
N ILE A 297 33.26 24.02 -38.72
CA ILE A 297 32.74 23.18 -37.64
C ILE A 297 33.19 21.73 -37.86
N GLU A 298 33.90 21.19 -36.87
CA GLU A 298 34.32 19.78 -36.87
C GLU A 298 33.10 18.84 -36.77
N ILE A 299 33.02 17.86 -37.67
CA ILE A 299 31.94 16.85 -37.70
C ILE A 299 32.23 15.77 -36.65
N LYS A 300 31.47 15.76 -35.56
CA LYS A 300 31.65 14.80 -34.43
C LYS A 300 30.62 13.69 -34.35
N THR A 301 29.52 13.81 -35.07
CA THR A 301 28.41 12.84 -35.06
C THR A 301 28.27 12.16 -36.42
N HIS A 302 27.50 11.07 -36.47
CA HIS A 302 27.16 10.34 -37.70
C HIS A 302 25.63 10.26 -37.87
N ASP A 303 24.96 11.38 -37.60
CA ASP A 303 23.51 11.55 -37.67
C ASP A 303 23.15 12.80 -38.50
N GLU A 304 21.90 13.24 -38.45
CA GLU A 304 21.43 14.40 -39.22
C GLU A 304 22.18 15.70 -38.88
N ILE A 305 22.77 15.81 -37.68
CA ILE A 305 23.66 16.94 -37.34
C ILE A 305 24.91 16.91 -38.22
N SER A 306 25.43 15.74 -38.56
CA SER A 306 26.60 15.60 -39.41
C SER A 306 26.32 16.03 -40.85
N ASP A 307 25.12 15.72 -41.36
CA ASP A 307 24.67 16.15 -42.69
C ASP A 307 24.45 17.66 -42.74
N LEU A 308 23.85 18.21 -41.68
CA LEU A 308 23.68 19.65 -41.52
C LEU A 308 25.05 20.37 -41.43
N THR A 309 25.99 19.81 -40.67
CA THR A 309 27.33 20.38 -40.50
C THR A 309 28.12 20.35 -41.82
N ARG A 310 28.04 19.26 -42.61
CA ARG A 310 28.66 19.21 -43.95
C ARG A 310 28.08 20.26 -44.88
N SER A 311 26.76 20.38 -44.91
CA SER A 311 26.06 21.37 -45.75
C SER A 311 26.43 22.80 -45.35
N PHE A 312 26.49 23.05 -44.04
CA PHE A 312 26.94 24.32 -43.48
C PHE A 312 28.39 24.65 -43.86
N ASN A 313 29.35 23.76 -43.63
CA ASN A 313 30.75 23.99 -43.98
C ASN A 313 30.93 24.22 -45.50
N LYS A 314 30.17 23.49 -46.34
CA LYS A 314 30.19 23.70 -47.80
C LYS A 314 29.71 25.11 -48.17
N MET A 315 28.63 25.60 -47.56
CA MET A 315 28.14 26.96 -47.77
C MET A 315 29.20 28.01 -47.37
N VAL A 316 29.84 27.85 -46.20
CA VAL A 316 30.91 28.75 -45.73
C VAL A 316 32.09 28.76 -46.70
N HIS A 317 32.47 27.59 -47.22
CA HIS A 317 33.54 27.46 -48.21
C HIS A 317 33.23 28.20 -49.51
N GLU A 318 32.00 28.08 -50.02
CA GLU A 318 31.58 28.79 -51.24
C GLU A 318 31.44 30.30 -51.02
N LEU A 319 31.00 30.76 -49.85
CA LEU A 319 31.03 32.18 -49.46
C LEU A 319 32.47 32.71 -49.43
N ARG A 320 33.40 31.96 -48.82
CA ARG A 320 34.81 32.35 -48.74
C ARG A 320 35.45 32.45 -50.13
N LYS A 321 35.18 31.49 -51.02
CA LYS A 321 35.62 31.57 -52.43
C LYS A 321 35.04 32.79 -53.14
N THR A 322 33.75 33.06 -52.94
CA THR A 322 33.10 34.21 -53.56
C THR A 322 33.72 35.53 -53.09
N GLU A 323 34.04 35.63 -51.79
CA GLU A 323 34.73 36.78 -51.22
C GLU A 323 36.16 36.93 -51.73
N GLU A 324 36.90 35.82 -51.86
CA GLU A 324 38.25 35.82 -52.45
C GLU A 324 38.22 36.25 -53.93
N ILE A 325 37.24 35.77 -54.71
CA ILE A 325 37.04 36.18 -56.10
C ILE A 325 36.74 37.68 -56.17
N LYS A 326 35.81 38.20 -55.35
CA LYS A 326 35.54 39.65 -55.28
C LYS A 326 36.79 40.46 -54.94
N GLY A 327 37.57 40.00 -53.96
CA GLY A 327 38.82 40.64 -53.55
C GLY A 327 39.87 40.68 -54.68
N LYS A 328 40.07 39.55 -55.39
CA LYS A 328 40.98 39.48 -56.54
C LYS A 328 40.47 40.28 -57.74
N PHE A 329 39.16 40.25 -58.01
CA PHE A 329 38.56 40.99 -59.12
C PHE A 329 38.76 42.50 -58.98
N GLY A 330 38.65 43.04 -57.75
CA GLY A 330 38.98 44.44 -57.45
C GLY A 330 40.45 44.82 -57.61
N GLN A 331 41.39 43.86 -57.65
CA GLN A 331 42.80 44.13 -57.94
C GLN A 331 43.08 44.27 -59.45
N TYR A 332 42.28 43.62 -60.30
CA TYR A 332 42.48 43.61 -61.76
C TYR A 332 41.52 44.53 -62.52
N VAL A 333 40.45 45.00 -61.89
CA VAL A 333 39.40 45.84 -62.50
C VAL A 333 39.20 47.09 -61.63
N ASP A 334 39.17 48.29 -62.25
CA ASP A 334 39.00 49.56 -61.51
C ASP A 334 37.76 49.50 -60.60
N PRO A 335 37.88 49.88 -59.30
CA PRO A 335 36.78 49.80 -58.34
C PRO A 335 35.47 50.47 -58.80
N ARG A 336 35.55 51.46 -59.68
CA ARG A 336 34.38 52.15 -60.27
C ARG A 336 33.59 51.27 -61.23
N VAL A 337 34.24 50.36 -61.94
CA VAL A 337 33.59 49.40 -62.85
C VAL A 337 32.89 48.31 -62.02
N VAL A 338 33.57 47.79 -60.99
CA VAL A 338 33.02 46.78 -60.08
C VAL A 338 31.80 47.32 -59.31
N SER A 339 31.89 48.53 -58.76
CA SER A 339 30.78 49.15 -58.00
C SER A 339 29.55 49.41 -58.88
N ARG A 340 29.75 49.76 -60.16
CA ARG A 340 28.65 49.94 -61.12
C ARG A 340 27.98 48.62 -61.50
N LEU A 341 28.75 47.56 -61.75
CA LEU A 341 28.23 46.22 -62.05
C LEU A 341 27.43 45.59 -60.90
N ILE A 342 27.87 45.80 -59.66
CA ILE A 342 27.17 45.27 -58.47
C ILE A 342 25.87 46.05 -58.20
N SER A 343 25.85 47.36 -58.46
CA SER A 343 24.69 48.22 -58.18
C SER A 343 23.61 48.16 -59.27
N ASP A 344 23.96 47.79 -60.50
CA ASP A 344 23.04 47.64 -61.63
C ASP A 344 23.28 46.30 -62.37
N PRO A 345 22.62 45.21 -61.93
CA PRO A 345 22.78 43.87 -62.50
C PRO A 345 22.32 43.75 -63.96
N GLY A 346 21.57 44.73 -64.47
CA GLY A 346 21.10 44.80 -65.86
C GLY A 346 22.06 45.55 -66.78
N LEU A 347 23.16 46.08 -66.26
CA LEU A 347 24.11 46.88 -67.03
C LEU A 347 24.78 46.01 -68.11
N ASN A 348 24.44 46.27 -69.36
CA ASN A 348 25.03 45.61 -70.51
C ASN A 348 26.43 46.20 -70.73
N LEU A 349 27.47 45.47 -70.35
CA LEU A 349 28.89 45.86 -70.52
C LEU A 349 29.30 46.12 -71.99
N ALA A 350 28.44 45.75 -72.95
CA ALA A 350 28.59 46.06 -74.36
C ALA A 350 28.44 47.57 -74.67
N ASP A 351 27.76 48.34 -73.82
CA ASP A 351 27.65 49.80 -73.93
C ASP A 351 28.89 50.47 -73.33
N GLY A 352 30.04 50.24 -73.96
CA GLY A 352 31.29 50.91 -73.61
C GLY A 352 31.31 52.36 -74.10
N GLU A 353 31.68 53.29 -73.22
CA GLU A 353 31.90 54.69 -73.61
C GLU A 353 33.34 54.86 -74.14
N LYS A 354 33.51 55.30 -75.40
CA LYS A 354 34.84 55.67 -75.91
C LYS A 354 35.33 56.91 -75.18
N LYS A 355 36.39 56.77 -74.38
CA LYS A 355 37.09 57.89 -73.74
C LYS A 355 38.49 58.05 -74.30
N VAL A 356 38.90 59.30 -74.46
CA VAL A 356 40.30 59.65 -74.70
C VAL A 356 41.05 59.40 -73.40
N VAL A 357 42.05 58.54 -73.46
CA VAL A 357 42.89 58.17 -72.32
C VAL A 357 44.35 58.30 -72.70
N SER A 358 45.17 58.71 -71.74
CA SER A 358 46.63 58.68 -71.88
C SER A 358 47.14 57.32 -71.41
N VAL A 359 47.81 56.59 -72.31
CA VAL A 359 48.39 55.27 -72.01
C VAL A 359 49.90 55.42 -71.93
N PHE A 360 50.50 54.93 -70.85
CA PHE A 360 51.94 54.84 -70.69
C PHE A 360 52.39 53.42 -71.05
N PHE A 361 53.36 53.30 -71.95
CA PHE A 361 53.96 52.03 -72.34
C PHE A 361 55.46 52.07 -71.99
N ALA A 362 55.92 51.06 -71.25
CA ALA A 362 57.32 50.88 -70.91
C ALA A 362 57.69 49.42 -71.19
N ASP A 363 58.81 49.22 -71.85
CA ASP A 363 59.35 47.90 -72.21
C ASP A 363 60.82 47.82 -71.81
N PHE A 364 61.32 46.60 -71.61
CA PHE A 364 62.73 46.35 -71.34
C PHE A 364 63.50 46.21 -72.65
N ALA A 365 64.57 46.98 -72.80
CA ALA A 365 65.47 46.85 -73.95
C ALA A 365 66.03 45.42 -74.04
N ASN A 366 65.99 44.82 -75.23
CA ASN A 366 66.47 43.46 -75.55
C ASN A 366 65.72 42.28 -74.87
N PHE A 367 64.46 42.43 -74.47
CA PHE A 367 63.71 41.31 -73.87
C PHE A 367 63.73 40.00 -74.70
N THR A 368 63.62 40.09 -76.03
CA THR A 368 63.66 38.93 -76.95
C THR A 368 65.04 38.27 -77.07
N GLY A 369 66.11 38.89 -76.58
CA GLY A 369 67.45 38.31 -76.57
C GLY A 369 67.76 37.51 -75.29
N ILE A 370 66.88 37.59 -74.28
CA ILE A 370 67.09 37.00 -72.94
C ILE A 370 66.04 35.90 -72.65
N SER A 371 64.95 35.79 -73.43
CA SER A 371 63.85 34.81 -73.24
C SER A 371 64.05 33.48 -73.93
#